data_AF-A0A7C9EA07-F1
#
_entry.id   AF-A0A7C9EA07-F1
#
_cell.length_a   1.000
_cell.length_b   1.000
_cell.length_c   1.000
_cell.angle_alpha   90.00
_cell.angle_beta   90.00
_cell.angle_gamma   90.00
#
_symmetry.space_group_name_H-M   'P 1'
#
loop_
_entity.id
_entity.type
_entity.pdbx_description
1 polymer ?
#
loop_
_entity_poly.entity_id
_entity_poly.type
_entity_poly.pdbx_seq_one_letter_code
_entity_poly.pdbx_strand_id
1 'polypeptide(L)'
;AAVEAAYNSMYGHSLEKAIKKETSGLFEYALLTILRCAENPAKYFAKVLLKAMKGLGTDDTTLIRVIVTRTEIDMQYIKVEYEKKYKKSLVDAVHSETSGHYRSFLL
;
A
#
# COMPACT_ATOMS: atom_id res chain seq x y z
N ALA A 1 4.62 -14.06 4.78
CA ALA A 1 4.66 -14.50 6.19
C ALA A 1 5.69 -15.60 6.44
N ALA A 2 5.62 -16.77 5.77
CA ALA A 2 6.54 -17.88 6.01
C ALA A 2 8.02 -17.57 5.68
N VAL A 3 8.29 -16.88 4.56
CA VAL A 3 9.66 -16.50 4.15
C VAL A 3 10.31 -15.54 5.15
N GLU A 4 9.59 -14.49 5.57
CA GLU A 4 10.07 -13.55 6.59
C GLU A 4 10.35 -14.24 7.93
N ALA A 5 9.45 -15.13 8.36
CA ALA A 5 9.62 -15.88 9.61
C ALA A 5 10.82 -16.83 9.56
N ALA A 6 10.98 -17.59 8.47
CA ALA A 6 12.12 -18.47 8.26
C ALA A 6 13.43 -17.68 8.22
N TYR A 7 13.47 -16.56 7.48
CA TYR A 7 14.64 -15.71 7.40
C TYR A 7 15.04 -15.15 8.77
N ASN A 8 14.09 -14.61 9.53
CA ASN A 8 14.36 -14.09 10.86
C ASN A 8 14.86 -15.18 11.82
N SER A 9 14.29 -16.39 11.75
CA SER A 9 14.79 -17.53 12.53
C SER A 9 16.23 -17.93 12.19
N MET A 10 16.65 -17.78 10.93
CA MET A 10 17.99 -18.16 10.48
C MET A 10 19.04 -17.09 10.76
N TYR A 11 18.68 -15.80 10.65
CA TYR A 11 19.64 -14.69 10.64
C TYR A 11 19.47 -13.68 11.80
N GLY A 12 18.45 -13.83 12.64
CA GLY A 12 18.23 -13.02 13.84
C GLY A 12 17.76 -11.58 13.58
N HIS A 13 17.35 -11.25 12.35
CA HIS A 13 16.72 -9.99 12.00
C HIS A 13 15.76 -10.14 10.81
N SER A 14 14.89 -9.14 10.60
CA SER A 14 13.94 -9.15 9.49
C SER A 14 14.60 -9.09 8.12
N LEU A 15 13.96 -9.68 7.10
CA LEU A 15 14.41 -9.56 5.71
C LEU A 15 14.27 -8.12 5.23
N GLU A 16 13.25 -7.38 5.69
CA GLU A 16 13.11 -5.95 5.40
C GLU A 16 14.33 -5.15 5.87
N LYS A 17 14.89 -5.46 7.05
CA LYS A 17 16.11 -4.80 7.56
C LYS A 17 17.32 -5.14 6.70
N ALA A 18 17.45 -6.39 6.27
CA ALA A 18 18.51 -6.84 5.39
C ALA A 18 18.49 -6.09 4.05
N ILE A 19 17.32 -6.04 3.40
CA ILE A 19 17.13 -5.37 2.11
C ILE A 19 17.55 -3.90 2.19
N LYS A 20 17.10 -3.17 3.22
CA LYS A 20 17.46 -1.75 3.41
C LYS A 20 18.93 -1.51 3.72
N LYS A 21 19.63 -2.50 4.27
CA LYS A 21 21.05 -2.39 4.61
C LYS A 21 21.94 -2.65 3.41
N GLU A 22 21.56 -3.61 2.58
CA GLU A 22 22.41 -4.16 1.51
C GLU A 22 22.08 -3.61 0.11
N THR A 23 20.93 -2.95 -0.05
CA THR A 23 20.48 -2.42 -1.35
C THR A 23 20.05 -0.96 -1.22
N SER A 24 19.93 -0.26 -2.36
CA SER A 24 19.47 1.13 -2.39
C SER A 24 18.70 1.45 -3.68
N GLY A 25 18.12 2.65 -3.73
CA GLY A 25 17.45 3.17 -4.93
C GLY A 25 16.28 2.30 -5.41
N LEU A 26 16.15 2.17 -6.74
CA LEU A 26 15.06 1.42 -7.35
C LEU A 26 15.10 -0.09 -7.03
N PHE A 27 16.30 -0.63 -6.81
CA PHE A 27 16.45 -2.05 -6.48
C PHE A 27 15.91 -2.37 -5.08
N GLU A 28 16.27 -1.55 -4.07
CA GLU A 28 15.69 -1.66 -2.73
C GLU A 28 14.17 -1.51 -2.78
N TYR A 29 13.69 -0.49 -3.52
CA TYR A 29 12.27 -0.23 -3.66
C TYR A 29 11.50 -1.42 -4.24
N ALA A 30 12.04 -2.07 -5.27
CA ALA A 30 11.45 -3.24 -5.90
C ALA A 30 11.40 -4.44 -4.94
N LEU A 31 12.50 -4.76 -4.26
CA LEU A 31 12.56 -5.88 -3.32
C LEU A 31 11.61 -5.68 -2.13
N LEU A 32 11.57 -4.48 -1.55
CA LEU A 32 10.63 -4.15 -0.47
C LEU A 32 9.18 -4.22 -0.94
N THR A 33 8.89 -3.88 -2.19
CA THR A 33 7.55 -4.00 -2.76
C THR A 33 7.15 -5.46 -2.88
N ILE A 34 8.01 -6.32 -3.43
CA ILE A 34 7.78 -7.77 -3.55
C ILE A 34 7.54 -8.38 -2.16
N LEU A 35 8.41 -8.09 -1.19
CA LEU A 35 8.28 -8.61 0.17
C LEU A 35 6.93 -8.23 0.80
N ARG A 36 6.58 -6.93 0.77
CA ARG A 36 5.34 -6.44 1.38
C ARG A 36 4.08 -6.98 0.69
N CYS A 37 4.10 -7.13 -0.63
CA CYS A 37 3.01 -7.77 -1.37
C CYS A 37 2.89 -9.25 -0.99
N ALA A 38 3.99 -9.99 -0.85
CA ALA A 38 3.97 -11.39 -0.44
C ALA A 38 3.52 -11.59 1.02
N GLU A 39 3.66 -10.57 1.88
CA GLU A 39 3.19 -10.61 3.26
C GLU A 39 1.69 -10.31 3.38
N ASN A 40 1.25 -9.19 2.83
CA ASN A 40 -0.14 -8.76 2.87
C ASN A 40 -0.38 -7.72 1.75
N PRO A 41 -0.93 -8.14 0.59
CA PRO A 41 -1.22 -7.25 -0.53
C PRO A 41 -2.15 -6.10 -0.14
N ALA A 42 -3.20 -6.38 0.64
CA ALA A 42 -4.17 -5.38 1.05
C ALA A 42 -3.53 -4.25 1.87
N LYS A 43 -2.67 -4.61 2.84
CA LYS A 43 -1.89 -3.65 3.64
C LYS A 43 -0.89 -2.86 2.81
N TYR A 44 -0.30 -3.47 1.77
CA TYR A 44 0.56 -2.77 0.83
C TYR A 44 -0.23 -1.71 0.05
N PHE A 45 -1.33 -2.09 -0.61
CA PHE A 45 -2.14 -1.16 -1.40
C PHE A 45 -2.79 -0.07 -0.54
N ALA A 46 -3.21 -0.37 0.69
CA ALA A 46 -3.66 0.65 1.64
C ALA A 46 -2.58 1.70 1.91
N LYS A 47 -1.31 1.28 2.04
CA LYS A 47 -0.17 2.21 2.20
C LYS A 47 0.09 3.02 0.94
N VAL A 48 -0.06 2.42 -0.25
CA VAL A 48 0.08 3.12 -1.54
C VAL A 48 -1.00 4.20 -1.68
N LEU A 49 -2.25 3.86 -1.40
CA LEU A 49 -3.37 4.80 -1.43
C LEU A 49 -3.18 5.95 -0.43
N LEU A 50 -2.75 5.67 0.80
CA LEU A 50 -2.43 6.75 1.75
C LEU A 50 -1.36 7.68 1.17
N LYS A 51 -0.28 7.12 0.61
CA LYS A 51 0.80 7.94 0.05
C LYS A 51 0.34 8.79 -1.12
N ALA A 52 -0.52 8.25 -1.98
CA ALA A 52 -1.06 8.98 -3.13
C ALA A 52 -1.92 10.18 -2.69
N MET A 53 -2.58 10.07 -1.53
CA MET A 53 -3.47 11.08 -0.95
C MET A 53 -2.81 11.94 0.13
N LYS A 54 -1.51 11.76 0.41
CA LYS A 54 -0.83 12.46 1.51
C LYS A 54 0.01 13.62 0.96
N GLY A 55 -0.31 14.83 1.37
CA GLY A 55 0.52 16.01 1.14
C GLY A 55 -0.25 17.12 0.44
N LEU A 56 0.46 17.98 -0.29
CA LEU A 56 -0.17 18.98 -1.15
C LEU A 56 -0.54 18.33 -2.48
N GLY A 57 -1.85 18.29 -2.77
CA GLY A 57 -2.39 17.63 -3.94
C GLY A 57 -2.44 16.11 -3.82
N THR A 58 -2.77 15.47 -4.93
CA THR A 58 -3.03 14.02 -5.02
C THR A 58 -2.19 13.44 -6.16
N ASP A 59 -1.53 12.31 -5.95
CA ASP A 59 -0.99 11.49 -7.04
C ASP A 59 -2.15 10.72 -7.69
N ASP A 60 -2.88 11.42 -8.56
CA ASP A 60 -4.07 10.90 -9.23
C ASP A 60 -3.78 9.64 -10.05
N THR A 61 -2.60 9.58 -10.67
CA THR A 61 -2.21 8.42 -11.49
C THR A 61 -2.11 7.16 -10.63
N THR A 62 -1.51 7.26 -9.45
CA THR A 62 -1.44 6.13 -8.51
C THR A 62 -2.79 5.82 -7.87
N LEU A 63 -3.55 6.84 -7.48
CA LEU A 63 -4.88 6.68 -6.89
C LEU A 63 -5.83 5.92 -7.82
N ILE A 64 -5.97 6.40 -9.06
CA ILE A 64 -6.81 5.80 -10.10
C ILE A 64 -6.35 4.37 -10.38
N ARG A 65 -5.05 4.18 -10.63
CA ARG A 65 -4.50 2.86 -10.97
C ARG A 65 -4.83 1.83 -9.90
N VAL A 66 -4.64 2.16 -8.62
CA VAL A 66 -4.93 1.21 -7.53
C VAL A 66 -6.43 0.98 -7.38
N ILE A 67 -7.27 2.02 -7.42
CA ILE A 67 -8.73 1.84 -7.27
C ILE A 67 -9.27 0.96 -8.41
N VAL A 68 -8.98 1.31 -9.66
CA VAL A 68 -9.51 0.60 -10.84
C VAL A 68 -9.01 -0.84 -10.88
N THR A 69 -7.71 -1.08 -10.69
CA THR A 69 -7.16 -2.44 -10.83
C THR A 69 -7.46 -3.37 -9.66
N ARG A 70 -7.87 -2.84 -8.49
CA ARG A 70 -8.10 -3.65 -7.28
C ARG A 70 -9.58 -3.78 -6.91
N THR A 71 -10.47 -2.99 -7.52
CA THR A 71 -11.90 -2.94 -7.15
C THR A 71 -12.56 -4.32 -7.14
N GLU A 72 -12.30 -5.15 -8.16
CA GLU A 72 -12.89 -6.50 -8.30
C GLU A 72 -12.05 -7.62 -7.68
N ILE A 73 -10.87 -7.31 -7.12
CA ILE A 73 -9.92 -8.32 -6.64
C ILE A 73 -9.93 -8.39 -5.11
N ASP A 74 -9.57 -7.31 -4.43
CA ASP A 74 -9.35 -7.30 -2.98
C ASP A 74 -9.64 -5.96 -2.31
N MET A 75 -10.38 -5.06 -2.97
CA MET A 75 -10.70 -3.73 -2.45
C MET A 75 -11.34 -3.73 -1.07
N GLN A 76 -12.21 -4.71 -0.77
CA GLN A 76 -12.82 -4.80 0.56
C GLN A 76 -11.77 -5.03 1.67
N TYR A 77 -10.77 -5.87 1.41
CA TYR A 77 -9.65 -6.09 2.33
C TYR A 77 -8.75 -4.86 2.43
N ILE A 78 -8.52 -4.15 1.31
CA ILE A 78 -7.77 -2.89 1.29
C ILE A 78 -8.46 -1.85 2.16
N LYS A 79 -9.79 -1.70 2.05
CA LYS A 79 -10.61 -0.78 2.88
C LYS A 79 -10.43 -1.09 4.37
N VAL A 80 -10.54 -2.37 4.76
CA VAL A 80 -10.35 -2.82 6.15
C VAL A 80 -8.95 -2.52 6.68
N GLU A 81 -7.90 -2.87 5.93
CA GLU A 81 -6.51 -2.61 6.36
C GLU A 81 -6.19 -1.10 6.40
N TYR A 82 -6.77 -0.32 5.48
CA TYR A 82 -6.65 1.14 5.47
C TYR A 82 -7.25 1.74 6.74
N GLU A 83 -8.51 1.43 7.04
CA GLU A 83 -9.22 1.97 8.21
C GLU A 83 -8.58 1.53 9.52
N LYS A 84 -8.24 0.23 9.64
CA LYS A 84 -7.54 -0.32 10.80
C LYS A 84 -6.27 0.46 11.14
N LYS A 85 -5.50 0.85 10.11
CA LYS A 85 -4.19 1.49 10.26
C LYS A 85 -4.26 3.01 10.37
N TYR A 86 -5.17 3.65 9.65
CA TYR A 86 -5.22 5.11 9.51
C TYR A 86 -6.40 5.77 10.23
N LYS A 87 -7.29 4.99 10.83
CA LYS A 87 -8.43 5.45 11.64
C LYS A 87 -9.37 6.40 10.89
N LYS A 88 -9.39 6.28 9.57
CA LYS A 88 -10.27 6.97 8.62
C LYS A 88 -10.63 5.97 7.55
N SER A 89 -11.90 5.92 7.13
CA SER A 89 -12.30 5.01 6.06
C SER A 89 -11.62 5.43 4.74
N LEU A 90 -11.36 4.46 3.86
CA LEU A 90 -10.80 4.78 2.54
C LEU A 90 -11.75 5.65 1.72
N VAL A 91 -13.06 5.46 1.86
CA VAL A 91 -14.10 6.27 1.19
C VAL A 91 -13.99 7.74 1.63
N ASP A 92 -13.90 8.01 2.93
CA ASP A 92 -13.76 9.38 3.43
C ASP A 92 -12.43 10.02 3.02
N ALA A 93 -11.38 9.22 2.87
CA ALA A 93 -10.09 9.69 2.38
C ALA A 93 -10.17 10.11 0.91
N VAL A 94 -10.72 9.24 0.04
CA VAL A 94 -10.91 9.57 -1.38
C VAL A 94 -11.85 10.77 -1.54
N HIS A 95 -12.90 10.85 -0.72
CA HIS A 95 -13.83 11.96 -0.72
C HIS A 95 -13.14 13.29 -0.35
N SER A 96 -12.17 13.33 0.58
CA SER A 96 -11.47 14.58 0.93
C SER A 96 -10.47 15.04 -0.14
N GLU A 97 -9.88 14.10 -0.89
CA GLU A 97 -8.79 14.41 -1.85
C GLU A 97 -9.25 14.66 -3.29
N THR A 98 -10.51 14.36 -3.61
CA THR A 98 -11.03 14.42 -4.99
C THR A 98 -12.31 15.25 -5.03
N SER A 99 -12.77 15.72 -6.19
CA SER A 99 -14.03 16.47 -6.32
C SER A 99 -14.72 16.22 -7.66
N GLY A 100 -15.96 16.70 -7.81
CA GLY A 100 -16.74 16.60 -9.05
C GLY A 100 -16.94 15.17 -9.55
N HIS A 101 -17.03 15.01 -10.88
CA HIS A 101 -17.20 13.70 -11.52
C HIS A 101 -16.06 12.72 -11.22
N TYR A 102 -14.85 13.24 -11.02
CA TYR A 102 -13.71 12.42 -10.67
C TYR A 102 -13.93 11.71 -9.32
N ARG A 103 -14.40 12.43 -8.29
CA ARG A 103 -14.82 11.82 -7.02
C ARG A 103 -15.92 10.79 -7.23
N SER A 104 -16.98 11.15 -7.97
CA SER A 104 -18.11 10.25 -8.20
C SER A 104 -17.72 8.97 -8.91
N PHE A 105 -16.68 8.99 -9.74
CA PHE A 105 -16.18 7.79 -10.41
C PHE A 105 -15.39 6.86 -9.46
N LEU A 106 -14.69 7.41 -8.46
CA LEU A 106 -13.84 6.64 -7.56
C LEU A 106 -14.55 6.05 -6.34
N LEU A 107 -15.76 6.50 -6.02
CA LEU A 107 -16.56 6.10 -4.86
C LEU A 107 -17.67 5.12 -5.23
#